data_AF-A0A815KB56-F1
#
_entry.id   AF-A0A815KB56-F1
#
_cell.length_a   1.000
_cell.length_b   1.000
_cell.length_c   1.000
_cell.angle_alpha   90.00
_cell.angle_beta   90.00
_cell.angle_gamma   90.00
#
_symmetry.space_group_name_H-M   'P 1'
#
loop_
_entity.id
_entity.type
_entity.pdbx_description
1 polymer ?
#
loop_
_entity_poly.entity_id
_entity_poly.type
_entity_poly.pdbx_seq_one_letter_code
_entity_poly.pdbx_strand_id
1 'polypeptide(L)'
;MRDVPTDRIRTKQSRQIQKWILLNLESPAQTWWWKWTLYRSGYLFDWVHSYRPDSDIYDPYGKIVKRNSSVVEWKPKYEFTMKNKSVAWMVSHCETAGKREDYVAELKTFIDVDIYGRCGLYKCAKSNMNCLKMIEKNYKFYLSFENSICSHYVTEKLFRILDYDLIPVVFGGANYSSIMPPHSYIDAFNYSSPFELSLYLKEIASNEAKFNSYFKWKENYFVVSLPSYFCVICDKLAQEQRNQTTSKTSQITESHLSLYNWWFNNANNTCTSWKSPATWVDYFLEVIDRGFEFIGK
;
A
#
# COMPACT_ATOMS: atom_id res chain seq x y z
N MET A 1 24.44 -4.84 9.90
CA MET A 1 23.18 -5.19 10.59
C MET A 1 23.12 -6.70 10.72
N ARG A 2 22.59 -7.26 11.81
CA ARG A 2 22.39 -8.71 11.95
C ARG A 2 20.97 -8.93 12.46
N ASP A 3 20.23 -9.79 11.76
CA ASP A 3 18.90 -10.18 12.20
C ASP A 3 19.01 -11.12 13.40
N VAL A 4 18.31 -10.76 14.48
CA VAL A 4 18.30 -11.52 15.73
C VAL A 4 16.85 -11.73 16.15
N PRO A 5 16.40 -12.99 16.31
CA PRO A 5 15.09 -13.29 16.87
C PRO A 5 14.88 -12.63 18.24
N THR A 6 13.67 -12.13 18.49
CA THR A 6 13.36 -11.34 19.70
C THR A 6 13.57 -12.11 21.01
N ASP A 7 13.39 -13.42 21.00
CA ASP A 7 13.64 -14.34 22.12
C ASP A 7 15.14 -14.53 22.43
N ARG A 8 16.03 -14.15 21.49
CA ARG A 8 17.49 -14.21 21.65
C ARG A 8 18.12 -12.89 22.06
N ILE A 9 17.32 -11.82 22.19
CA ILE A 9 17.79 -10.54 22.74
C ILE A 9 18.00 -10.74 24.25
N ARG A 10 19.21 -11.15 24.63
CA ARG A 10 19.61 -11.18 26.04
C ARG A 10 19.52 -9.75 26.59
N THR A 11 18.98 -9.63 27.81
CA THR A 11 18.88 -8.39 28.61
C THR A 11 19.91 -7.37 28.17
N LYS A 12 19.47 -6.17 27.74
CA LYS A 12 20.27 -5.10 27.12
C LYS A 12 21.64 -4.99 27.82
N GLN A 13 22.62 -5.78 27.37
CA GLN A 13 23.91 -5.87 28.03
C GLN A 13 24.60 -4.54 27.76
N SER A 14 25.07 -3.91 28.83
CA SER A 14 25.42 -2.50 29.00
C SER A 14 26.56 -1.94 28.12
N ARG A 15 26.77 -2.47 26.91
CA ARG A 15 27.65 -1.82 25.93
C ARG A 15 26.85 -0.70 25.25
N GLN A 16 27.04 0.53 25.74
CA GLN A 16 26.48 1.81 25.27
C GLN A 16 26.60 2.09 23.75
N ILE A 17 27.18 1.19 22.96
CA ILE A 17 27.47 1.38 21.53
C ILE A 17 26.47 0.64 20.63
N GLN A 18 25.82 -0.43 21.10
CA GLN A 18 24.94 -1.25 20.23
C GLN A 18 23.49 -0.76 20.26
N LYS A 19 22.92 -0.47 19.09
CA LYS A 19 21.50 -0.14 18.89
C LYS A 19 20.68 -1.36 18.50
N TRP A 20 19.50 -1.48 19.09
CA TRP A 20 18.48 -2.45 18.72
C TRP A 20 17.37 -1.76 17.94
N ILE A 21 17.11 -2.23 16.73
CA ILE A 21 16.11 -1.64 15.83
C ILE A 21 15.02 -2.68 15.60
N LEU A 22 13.77 -2.34 15.89
CA LEU A 22 12.63 -3.16 15.47
C LEU A 22 12.32 -2.87 14.01
N LEU A 23 12.67 -3.80 13.12
CA LEU A 23 12.30 -3.75 11.70
C LEU A 23 10.94 -4.41 11.50
N ASN A 24 9.96 -3.66 10.98
CA ASN A 24 8.69 -4.21 10.54
C ASN A 24 8.04 -3.37 9.45
N LEU A 25 7.89 -3.97 8.27
CA LEU A 25 7.22 -3.36 7.11
C LEU A 25 5.82 -3.95 6.86
N GLU A 26 5.36 -4.93 7.66
CA GLU A 26 4.00 -5.45 7.59
C GLU A 26 3.03 -4.62 8.45
N SER A 27 1.74 -4.67 8.13
CA SER A 27 0.70 -3.91 8.84
C SER A 27 0.43 -4.42 10.27
N PRO A 28 -0.17 -3.60 11.16
CA PRO A 28 -0.64 -4.06 12.47
C PRO A 28 -1.61 -5.24 12.39
N ALA A 29 -2.50 -5.24 11.39
CA ALA A 29 -3.45 -6.33 11.18
C ALA A 29 -2.75 -7.64 10.79
N GLN A 30 -1.66 -7.57 10.03
CA GLN A 30 -0.84 -8.72 9.65
C GLN A 30 0.18 -9.11 10.74
N THR A 31 0.33 -8.34 11.81
CA THR A 31 1.30 -8.60 12.88
C THR A 31 0.64 -8.78 14.25
N TRP A 32 -0.64 -9.16 14.30
CA TRP A 32 -1.41 -9.28 15.54
C TRP A 32 -0.76 -10.17 16.61
N TRP A 33 -0.01 -11.21 16.22
CA TRP A 33 0.70 -12.10 17.14
C TRP A 33 1.89 -11.42 17.84
N TRP A 34 2.34 -10.25 17.37
CA TRP A 34 3.38 -9.45 18.01
C TRP A 34 2.88 -8.69 19.24
N LYS A 35 1.56 -8.63 19.49
CA LYS A 35 1.00 -7.93 20.66
C LYS A 35 1.73 -8.28 21.95
N TRP A 36 1.92 -9.58 22.21
CA TRP A 36 2.59 -10.03 23.43
C TRP A 36 4.09 -9.73 23.43
N THR A 37 4.77 -9.90 22.30
CA THR A 37 6.19 -9.58 22.14
C THR A 37 6.46 -8.09 22.35
N LEU A 38 5.68 -7.20 21.72
CA LEU A 38 5.85 -5.75 21.88
C LEU A 38 5.47 -5.31 23.30
N TYR A 39 4.42 -5.89 23.88
CA TYR A 39 4.04 -5.61 25.26
C TYR A 39 5.14 -5.99 26.26
N ARG A 40 5.78 -7.16 26.08
CA ARG A 40 6.80 -7.65 27.03
C ARG A 40 8.20 -7.13 26.76
N SER A 41 8.55 -6.88 25.50
CA SER A 41 9.93 -6.67 25.06
C SER A 41 10.11 -5.41 24.23
N GLY A 42 9.06 -4.59 24.05
CA GLY A 42 9.14 -3.36 23.26
C GLY A 42 10.21 -2.38 23.73
N TYR A 43 10.49 -2.36 25.04
CA TYR A 43 11.52 -1.54 25.67
C TYR A 43 12.97 -1.90 25.30
N LEU A 44 13.19 -3.07 24.70
CA LEU A 44 14.52 -3.49 24.28
C LEU A 44 14.99 -2.72 23.05
N PHE A 45 14.06 -2.22 22.24
CA PHE A 45 14.37 -1.52 20.99
C PHE A 45 14.64 -0.03 21.25
N ASP A 46 15.73 0.46 20.66
CA ASP A 46 16.09 1.87 20.67
C ASP A 46 15.35 2.65 19.59
N TRP A 47 15.15 2.04 18.41
CA TRP A 47 14.48 2.65 17.27
C TRP A 47 13.49 1.69 16.60
N VAL A 48 12.50 2.27 15.91
CA VAL A 48 11.60 1.54 15.02
C VAL A 48 11.86 1.87 13.56
N HIS A 49 12.01 0.84 12.74
CA HIS A 49 12.13 0.93 11.28
C HIS A 49 10.88 0.36 10.64
N SER A 50 10.06 1.23 10.04
CA SER A 50 8.75 0.84 9.49
C SER A 50 8.32 1.70 8.31
N TYR A 51 7.25 1.28 7.63
CA TYR A 51 6.58 2.06 6.58
C TYR A 51 5.82 3.27 7.14
N ARG A 52 5.70 3.40 8.47
CA ARG A 52 4.98 4.50 9.08
C ARG A 52 5.80 5.79 9.09
N PRO A 53 5.23 6.94 8.66
CA PRO A 53 5.94 8.21 8.66
C PRO A 53 6.42 8.70 10.04
N ASP A 54 5.76 8.25 11.11
CA ASP A 54 6.09 8.59 12.51
C ASP A 54 7.00 7.54 13.19
N SER A 55 7.66 6.68 12.41
CA SER A 55 8.71 5.79 12.92
C SER A 55 10.08 6.48 12.97
N ASP A 56 11.00 5.95 13.79
CA ASP A 56 12.36 6.49 13.87
C ASP A 56 13.11 6.44 12.55
N ILE A 57 12.87 5.39 11.76
CA ILE A 57 13.44 5.15 10.44
C ILE A 57 12.27 4.85 9.50
N TYR A 58 11.80 5.90 8.84
CA TYR A 58 10.74 5.81 7.85
C TYR A 58 11.25 5.21 6.53
N ASP A 59 10.71 4.06 6.17
CA ASP A 59 11.08 3.29 4.98
C ASP A 59 9.82 2.90 4.18
N PRO A 60 9.32 3.80 3.32
CA PRO A 60 8.19 3.49 2.47
C PRO A 60 8.62 2.58 1.31
N TYR A 61 7.72 1.71 0.85
CA TYR A 61 7.99 0.80 -0.26
C TYR A 61 8.31 1.51 -1.59
N GLY A 62 7.93 2.77 -1.73
CA GLY A 62 8.32 3.61 -2.84
C GLY A 62 7.97 5.09 -2.62
N LYS A 63 8.48 5.94 -3.51
CA LYS A 63 8.24 7.39 -3.50
C LYS A 63 8.03 7.88 -4.93
N ILE A 64 7.16 8.87 -5.11
CA ILE A 64 7.02 9.60 -6.38
C ILE A 64 7.84 10.87 -6.29
N VAL A 65 8.73 11.06 -7.27
CA VAL A 65 9.69 12.17 -7.29
C VAL A 65 9.44 13.02 -8.53
N LYS A 66 9.37 14.34 -8.35
CA LYS A 66 9.24 15.29 -9.45
C LYS A 66 10.55 15.33 -10.24
N ARG A 67 10.46 15.36 -11.56
CA ARG A 67 11.62 15.50 -12.46
C ARG A 67 12.18 16.93 -12.36
N ASN A 68 13.51 17.06 -12.39
CA ASN A 68 14.20 18.34 -12.42
C ASN A 68 14.38 18.90 -13.85
N SER A 69 14.30 18.05 -14.86
CA SER A 69 14.55 18.39 -16.27
C SER A 69 13.28 18.83 -17.01
N SER A 70 13.46 19.28 -18.26
CA SER A 70 12.38 19.50 -19.23
C SER A 70 11.41 18.32 -19.29
N VAL A 71 10.12 18.63 -19.42
CA VAL A 71 9.01 17.67 -19.50
C VAL A 71 9.31 16.61 -20.56
N VAL A 72 9.27 15.34 -20.16
CA VAL A 72 9.40 14.21 -21.10
C VAL A 72 8.02 13.92 -21.65
N GLU A 73 7.84 13.93 -22.97
CA GLU A 73 6.59 13.52 -23.60
C GLU A 73 6.32 12.04 -23.29
N TRP A 74 5.18 11.72 -22.66
CA TRP A 74 4.80 10.33 -22.44
C TRP A 74 4.15 9.77 -23.71
N LYS A 75 4.58 8.57 -24.11
CA LYS A 75 4.01 7.82 -25.22
C LYS A 75 3.65 6.41 -24.72
N PRO A 76 2.48 5.88 -25.09
CA PRO A 76 2.11 4.52 -24.72
C PRO A 76 3.09 3.53 -25.35
N LYS A 77 3.51 2.54 -24.57
CA LYS A 77 4.38 1.46 -25.05
C LYS A 77 3.66 0.49 -25.99
N TYR A 78 2.33 0.41 -25.87
CA TYR A 78 1.47 -0.48 -26.62
C TYR A 78 0.22 0.29 -27.06
N GLU A 79 -0.21 0.07 -28.32
CA GLU A 79 -1.49 0.55 -28.83
C GLU A 79 -2.65 0.16 -27.91
N PHE A 80 -3.60 1.08 -27.74
CA PHE A 80 -4.77 0.89 -26.87
C PHE A 80 -5.59 -0.35 -27.24
N THR A 81 -5.67 -0.66 -28.53
CA THR A 81 -6.41 -1.80 -29.11
C THR A 81 -5.77 -3.16 -28.80
N MET A 82 -4.47 -3.20 -28.48
CA MET A 82 -3.81 -4.46 -28.07
C MET A 82 -4.23 -4.90 -26.65
N LYS A 83 -4.65 -3.96 -25.81
CA LYS A 83 -5.11 -4.25 -24.44
C LYS A 83 -6.58 -4.70 -24.45
N ASN A 84 -6.80 -5.97 -24.77
CA ASN A 84 -8.13 -6.57 -24.91
C ASN A 84 -8.71 -7.13 -23.60
N LYS A 85 -7.95 -7.16 -22.52
CA LYS A 85 -8.41 -7.60 -21.20
C LYS A 85 -8.60 -6.42 -20.25
N SER A 86 -9.57 -6.57 -19.34
CA SER A 86 -9.95 -5.51 -18.40
C SER A 86 -8.97 -5.41 -17.24
N VAL A 87 -9.05 -6.34 -16.28
CA VAL A 87 -8.37 -6.23 -14.99
C VAL A 87 -7.50 -7.45 -14.72
N ALA A 88 -6.26 -7.23 -14.28
CA ALA A 88 -5.39 -8.29 -13.76
C ALA A 88 -5.15 -8.11 -12.25
N TRP A 89 -5.01 -9.22 -11.54
CA TRP A 89 -4.62 -9.20 -10.13
C TRP A 89 -3.61 -10.30 -9.82
N MET A 90 -2.39 -9.95 -9.41
CA MET A 90 -1.41 -10.94 -8.94
C MET A 90 -1.42 -11.01 -7.42
N VAL A 91 -1.80 -12.17 -6.89
CA VAL A 91 -2.01 -12.35 -5.46
C VAL A 91 -1.62 -13.75 -4.99
N SER A 92 -0.98 -13.83 -3.83
CA SER A 92 -0.58 -15.11 -3.22
C SER A 92 -0.89 -15.24 -1.74
N HIS A 93 -1.30 -14.15 -1.09
CA HIS A 93 -1.77 -14.15 0.29
C HIS A 93 -3.28 -14.02 0.25
N CYS A 94 -3.98 -15.11 0.56
CA CYS A 94 -5.44 -15.21 0.54
C CYS A 94 -5.97 -15.06 1.97
N GLU A 95 -7.27 -14.83 2.15
CA GLU A 95 -7.92 -14.67 3.46
C GLU A 95 -7.27 -13.55 4.28
N THR A 96 -7.43 -12.32 3.79
CA THR A 96 -6.68 -11.18 4.31
C THR A 96 -7.50 -10.39 5.32
N ALA A 97 -6.83 -9.76 6.30
CA ALA A 97 -7.51 -8.94 7.31
C ALA A 97 -8.32 -7.80 6.68
N GLY A 98 -7.88 -7.27 5.53
CA GLY A 98 -8.61 -6.24 4.79
C GLY A 98 -9.83 -6.74 3.99
N LYS A 99 -10.06 -8.06 3.88
CA LYS A 99 -11.14 -8.67 3.08
C LYS A 99 -11.12 -8.29 1.60
N ARG A 100 -9.92 -8.10 1.05
CA ARG A 100 -9.75 -7.73 -0.37
C ARG A 100 -10.24 -8.82 -1.32
N GLU A 101 -10.17 -10.08 -0.89
CA GLU A 101 -10.67 -11.22 -1.66
C GLU A 101 -12.20 -11.17 -1.81
N ASP A 102 -12.91 -10.77 -0.76
CA ASP A 102 -14.36 -10.65 -0.76
C ASP A 102 -14.78 -9.49 -1.70
N TYR A 103 -14.07 -8.36 -1.65
CA TYR A 103 -14.29 -7.23 -2.58
C TYR A 103 -14.08 -7.67 -4.04
N VAL A 104 -12.99 -8.38 -4.33
CA VAL A 104 -12.70 -8.84 -5.70
C VAL A 104 -13.69 -9.90 -6.16
N ALA A 105 -14.16 -10.77 -5.26
CA ALA A 105 -15.20 -11.75 -5.59
C ALA A 105 -16.48 -11.06 -6.06
N GLU A 106 -16.89 -9.98 -5.39
CA GLU A 106 -18.04 -9.17 -5.80
C GLU A 106 -17.76 -8.41 -7.11
N LEU A 107 -16.61 -7.72 -7.22
CA LEU A 107 -16.21 -6.98 -8.42
C LEU A 107 -16.21 -7.87 -9.68
N LYS A 108 -15.74 -9.11 -9.56
CA LYS A 108 -15.63 -10.05 -10.69
C LYS A 108 -16.99 -10.48 -11.24
N THR A 109 -18.09 -10.23 -10.52
CA THR A 109 -19.44 -10.46 -11.05
C THR A 109 -19.85 -9.41 -12.09
N PHE A 110 -19.17 -8.26 -12.13
CA PHE A 110 -19.50 -7.13 -13.00
C PHE A 110 -18.47 -6.84 -14.07
N ILE A 111 -17.20 -7.20 -13.87
CA ILE A 111 -16.11 -7.00 -14.83
C ILE A 111 -15.13 -8.18 -14.79
N ASP A 112 -14.56 -8.55 -15.93
CA ASP A 112 -13.58 -9.64 -16.00
C ASP A 112 -12.31 -9.29 -15.22
N VAL A 113 -12.00 -10.11 -14.20
CA VAL A 113 -10.78 -10.03 -13.39
C VAL A 113 -10.01 -11.34 -13.49
N ASP A 114 -8.84 -11.30 -14.13
CA ASP A 114 -7.93 -12.44 -14.18
C ASP A 114 -7.01 -12.46 -12.97
N ILE A 115 -7.11 -13.52 -12.18
CA ILE A 115 -6.38 -13.68 -10.92
C ILE A 115 -5.20 -14.63 -11.11
N TYR A 116 -4.00 -14.10 -10.91
CA TYR A 116 -2.73 -14.79 -11.04
C TYR A 116 -2.12 -15.10 -9.66
N GLY A 117 -1.60 -16.31 -9.48
CA GLY A 117 -0.84 -16.71 -8.28
C GLY A 117 -1.52 -17.82 -7.49
N ARG A 118 -1.38 -17.80 -6.15
CA ARG A 118 -1.92 -18.85 -5.27
C ARG A 118 -3.44 -18.74 -5.09
N CYS A 119 -3.99 -17.53 -5.12
CA CYS A 119 -5.42 -17.31 -4.91
C CYS A 119 -6.23 -17.33 -6.23
N GLY A 120 -5.62 -17.76 -7.34
CA GLY A 120 -6.24 -17.76 -8.66
C GLY A 120 -5.81 -18.94 -9.52
N LEU A 121 -6.48 -19.08 -10.66
CA LEU A 121 -6.26 -20.17 -11.61
C LEU A 121 -5.01 -19.94 -12.46
N TYR A 122 -4.73 -18.68 -12.82
CA TYR A 122 -3.57 -18.35 -13.64
C TYR A 122 -2.29 -18.39 -12.82
N LYS A 123 -1.19 -18.79 -13.46
CA LYS A 123 0.12 -18.88 -12.79
C LYS A 123 1.04 -17.78 -13.28
N CYS A 124 1.58 -17.07 -12.30
CA CYS A 124 2.72 -16.20 -12.47
C CYS A 124 3.56 -16.22 -11.20
N ALA A 125 4.83 -16.61 -11.32
CA ALA A 125 5.76 -16.51 -10.22
C ALA A 125 6.12 -15.04 -9.95
N LYS A 126 6.15 -14.61 -8.69
CA LYS A 126 6.51 -13.23 -8.31
C LYS A 126 7.88 -12.79 -8.84
N SER A 127 8.81 -13.73 -9.01
CA SER A 127 10.16 -13.52 -9.55
C SER A 127 10.20 -13.40 -11.07
N ASN A 128 9.12 -13.73 -11.77
CA ASN A 128 9.09 -13.69 -13.23
C ASN A 128 8.65 -12.31 -13.73
N MET A 129 9.64 -11.47 -14.08
CA MET A 129 9.40 -10.15 -14.67
C MET A 129 8.60 -10.20 -15.98
N ASN A 130 8.60 -11.32 -16.71
CA ASN A 130 7.84 -11.45 -17.96
C ASN A 130 6.33 -11.41 -17.71
N CYS A 131 5.86 -11.74 -16.51
CA CYS A 131 4.44 -11.64 -16.22
C CYS A 131 3.95 -10.20 -16.21
N LEU A 132 4.67 -9.27 -15.57
CA LEU A 132 4.23 -7.88 -15.54
C LEU A 132 4.25 -7.26 -16.94
N LYS A 133 5.24 -7.63 -17.78
CA LYS A 133 5.25 -7.25 -19.20
C LYS A 133 4.08 -7.83 -19.99
N MET A 134 3.73 -9.09 -19.75
CA MET A 134 2.53 -9.70 -20.34
C MET A 134 1.26 -9.01 -19.85
N ILE A 135 1.15 -8.70 -18.56
CA ILE A 135 0.00 -7.98 -18.03
C ILE A 135 -0.08 -6.58 -18.66
N GLU A 136 1.02 -5.84 -18.68
CA GLU A 136 1.11 -4.53 -19.33
C GLU A 136 0.69 -4.60 -20.80
N LYS A 137 1.08 -5.64 -21.54
CA LYS A 137 0.70 -5.76 -22.95
C LYS A 137 -0.81 -5.97 -23.15
N ASN A 138 -1.48 -6.71 -22.27
CA ASN A 138 -2.83 -7.22 -22.52
C ASN A 138 -3.93 -6.55 -21.68
N TYR A 139 -3.61 -5.96 -20.54
CA TYR A 139 -4.59 -5.44 -19.58
C TYR A 139 -4.57 -3.91 -19.51
N LYS A 140 -5.72 -3.34 -19.12
CA LYS A 140 -5.86 -1.91 -18.86
C LYS A 140 -5.62 -1.57 -17.38
N PHE A 141 -6.16 -2.39 -16.48
CA PHE A 141 -6.10 -2.16 -15.03
C PHE A 141 -5.33 -3.24 -14.30
N TYR A 142 -4.73 -2.85 -13.18
CA TYR A 142 -4.10 -3.76 -12.24
C TYR A 142 -4.58 -3.50 -10.82
N LEU A 143 -5.07 -4.54 -10.13
CA LEU A 143 -5.47 -4.42 -8.74
C LEU A 143 -4.25 -4.39 -7.82
N SER A 144 -3.91 -3.20 -7.33
CA SER A 144 -2.84 -2.95 -6.36
C SER A 144 -3.38 -3.04 -4.92
N PHE A 145 -4.17 -4.08 -4.64
CA PHE A 145 -4.94 -4.18 -3.40
C PHE A 145 -4.07 -4.64 -2.22
N GLU A 146 -4.10 -3.89 -1.13
CA GLU A 146 -3.39 -4.25 0.10
C GLU A 146 -4.07 -5.38 0.87
N ASN A 147 -3.27 -6.17 1.59
CA ASN A 147 -3.80 -7.23 2.48
C ASN A 147 -4.45 -6.66 3.75
N SER A 148 -4.32 -5.37 4.01
CA SER A 148 -4.90 -4.70 5.17
C SER A 148 -5.31 -3.27 4.81
N ILE A 149 -6.47 -2.85 5.28
CA ILE A 149 -6.94 -1.47 5.11
C ILE A 149 -6.43 -0.70 6.33
N CYS A 150 -5.15 -0.31 6.31
CA CYS A 150 -4.52 0.41 7.42
C CYS A 150 -4.05 1.78 6.97
N SER A 151 -4.13 2.75 7.88
CA SER A 151 -3.53 4.07 7.70
C SER A 151 -2.04 3.97 7.30
N HIS A 152 -1.63 4.82 6.36
CA HIS A 152 -0.29 4.91 5.78
C HIS A 152 0.27 3.65 5.09
N TYR A 153 -0.47 2.53 5.06
CA TYR A 153 0.04 1.27 4.55
C TYR A 153 -0.10 1.18 3.03
N VAL A 154 1.00 1.45 2.34
CA VAL A 154 1.14 1.34 0.87
C VAL A 154 2.43 0.62 0.57
N THR A 155 2.34 -0.46 -0.21
CA THR A 155 3.43 -1.41 -0.41
C THR A 155 3.93 -1.47 -1.85
N GLU A 156 4.80 -2.44 -2.14
CA GLU A 156 5.31 -2.72 -3.49
C GLU A 156 4.19 -2.99 -4.49
N LYS A 157 3.00 -3.38 -4.03
CA LYS A 157 1.84 -3.69 -4.88
C LYS A 157 1.44 -2.50 -5.75
N LEU A 158 1.51 -1.29 -5.21
CA LEU A 158 1.29 -0.07 -5.99
C LEU A 158 2.55 0.31 -6.76
N PHE A 159 3.68 0.50 -6.06
CA PHE A 159 4.87 1.11 -6.66
C PHE A 159 5.47 0.30 -7.81
N ARG A 160 5.39 -1.03 -7.78
CA ARG A 160 5.89 -1.88 -8.88
C ARG A 160 5.10 -1.74 -10.18
N ILE A 161 3.88 -1.22 -10.13
CA ILE A 161 2.98 -1.14 -11.30
C ILE A 161 3.12 0.20 -12.00
N LEU A 162 3.54 1.24 -11.28
CA LEU A 162 3.63 2.61 -11.78
C LEU A 162 4.64 2.80 -12.92
N ASP A 163 5.64 1.92 -13.03
CA ASP A 163 6.57 1.91 -14.18
C ASP A 163 5.95 1.33 -15.46
N TYR A 164 4.78 0.70 -15.37
CA TYR A 164 4.08 0.07 -16.50
C TYR A 164 2.91 0.93 -16.96
N ASP A 165 2.49 0.80 -18.21
CA ASP A 165 1.29 1.45 -18.74
C ASP A 165 0.01 0.70 -18.33
N LEU A 166 -0.16 0.54 -17.01
CA LEU A 166 -1.32 -0.05 -16.33
C LEU A 166 -1.88 0.98 -15.36
N ILE A 167 -3.20 1.14 -15.33
CA ILE A 167 -3.85 1.99 -14.34
C ILE A 167 -3.98 1.20 -13.04
N PRO A 168 -3.31 1.60 -11.94
CA PRO A 168 -3.44 0.91 -10.67
C PRO A 168 -4.80 1.25 -10.04
N VAL A 169 -5.55 0.20 -9.68
CA VAL A 169 -6.72 0.31 -8.81
C VAL A 169 -6.28 -0.05 -7.40
N VAL A 170 -6.38 0.89 -6.47
CA VAL A 170 -5.90 0.72 -5.09
C VAL A 170 -7.06 0.38 -4.16
N PHE A 171 -6.74 -0.37 -3.11
CA PHE A 171 -7.64 -0.75 -2.03
C PHE A 171 -6.80 -0.84 -0.76
N GLY A 172 -6.97 0.12 0.14
CA GLY A 172 -6.18 0.23 1.37
C GLY A 172 -6.58 1.47 2.18
N GLY A 173 -6.04 1.61 3.39
CA GLY A 173 -6.44 2.68 4.32
C GLY A 173 -5.59 3.95 4.24
N ALA A 174 -4.68 4.04 3.28
CA ALA A 174 -3.79 5.19 3.15
C ALA A 174 -4.48 6.38 2.46
N ASN A 175 -4.05 7.59 2.78
CA ASN A 175 -4.41 8.77 1.99
C ASN A 175 -3.58 8.80 0.70
N TYR A 176 -4.06 8.18 -0.37
CA TYR A 176 -3.32 8.10 -1.63
C TYR A 176 -3.08 9.47 -2.27
N SER A 177 -3.95 10.46 -2.03
CA SER A 177 -3.80 11.81 -2.60
C SER A 177 -2.57 12.56 -2.10
N SER A 178 -2.03 12.19 -0.94
CA SER A 178 -0.77 12.74 -0.42
C SER A 178 0.48 11.97 -0.89
N ILE A 179 0.30 10.84 -1.56
CA ILE A 179 1.37 9.92 -1.97
C ILE A 179 1.55 9.93 -3.50
N MET A 180 0.44 10.04 -4.22
CA MET A 180 0.35 9.85 -5.66
C MET A 180 -0.03 11.16 -6.37
N PRO A 181 0.48 11.41 -7.58
CA PRO A 181 -0.03 12.50 -8.41
C PRO A 181 -1.54 12.37 -8.62
N PRO A 182 -2.27 13.49 -8.76
CA PRO A 182 -3.67 13.42 -9.12
C PRO A 182 -3.83 12.71 -10.47
N HIS A 183 -4.92 11.97 -10.62
CA HIS A 183 -5.25 11.27 -11.87
C HIS A 183 -4.19 10.25 -12.33
N SER A 184 -3.51 9.58 -11.39
CA SER A 184 -2.54 8.51 -11.67
C SER A 184 -2.96 7.12 -11.19
N TYR A 185 -4.11 7.03 -10.52
CA TYR A 185 -4.63 5.82 -9.89
C TYR A 185 -6.15 5.93 -9.72
N ILE A 186 -6.80 4.80 -9.45
CA ILE A 186 -8.22 4.73 -9.10
C ILE A 186 -8.34 4.18 -7.69
N ASP A 187 -8.95 4.92 -6.78
CA ASP A 187 -9.25 4.44 -5.43
C ASP A 187 -10.57 3.68 -5.41
N ALA A 188 -10.55 2.41 -5.03
CA ALA A 188 -11.75 1.60 -4.89
C ALA A 188 -12.72 2.16 -3.83
N PHE A 189 -12.23 2.91 -2.83
CA PHE A 189 -13.07 3.53 -1.80
C PHE A 189 -13.69 4.87 -2.20
N ASN A 190 -13.40 5.38 -3.41
CA ASN A 190 -14.13 6.52 -3.97
C ASN A 190 -15.50 6.13 -4.58
N TYR A 191 -15.85 4.83 -4.55
CA TYR A 191 -17.09 4.29 -5.09
C TYR A 191 -17.90 3.62 -3.97
N SER A 192 -19.22 3.69 -4.06
CA SER A 192 -20.12 3.15 -3.02
C SER A 192 -20.11 1.62 -3.00
N SER A 193 -19.80 0.99 -4.14
CA SER A 193 -19.78 -0.47 -4.29
C SER A 193 -18.79 -0.94 -5.37
N PRO A 194 -18.40 -2.23 -5.36
CA PRO A 194 -17.71 -2.87 -6.48
C PRO A 194 -18.44 -2.74 -7.82
N PHE A 195 -19.78 -2.67 -7.82
CA PHE A 195 -20.58 -2.43 -9.02
C PHE A 195 -20.30 -1.05 -9.62
N GLU A 196 -20.38 0.02 -8.82
CA GLU A 196 -20.10 1.39 -9.29
C GLU A 196 -18.65 1.52 -9.82
N LEU A 197 -17.68 0.94 -9.10
CA LEU A 197 -16.31 0.87 -9.59
C LEU A 197 -16.24 0.19 -10.96
N SER A 198 -16.94 -0.94 -11.15
CA SER A 198 -16.93 -1.67 -12.42
C SER A 198 -17.45 -0.84 -13.60
N LEU A 199 -18.47 -0.01 -13.38
CA LEU A 199 -19.01 0.88 -14.41
C LEU A 199 -17.96 1.90 -14.85
N TYR A 200 -17.27 2.51 -13.88
CA TYR A 200 -16.20 3.46 -14.15
C TYR A 200 -15.01 2.83 -14.88
N LEU A 201 -14.61 1.61 -14.48
CA LEU A 201 -13.55 0.87 -15.16
C LEU A 201 -13.93 0.57 -16.62
N LYS A 202 -15.19 0.21 -16.91
CA LYS A 202 -15.68 -0.02 -18.28
C LYS A 202 -15.71 1.26 -19.11
N GLU A 203 -16.08 2.38 -18.52
CA GLU A 203 -16.05 3.70 -19.17
C GLU A 203 -14.62 4.06 -19.61
N ILE A 204 -13.64 3.88 -18.74
CA ILE A 204 -12.23 4.11 -19.09
C ILE A 204 -11.76 3.08 -20.13
N ALA A 205 -12.15 1.82 -19.98
CA ALA A 205 -11.74 0.75 -20.88
C ALA A 205 -12.23 0.93 -22.33
N SER A 206 -13.30 1.68 -22.53
CA SER A 206 -13.90 1.94 -23.85
C SER A 206 -13.44 3.25 -24.48
N ASN A 207 -12.67 4.08 -23.77
CA ASN A 207 -12.25 5.40 -24.24
C ASN A 207 -10.73 5.57 -24.14
N GLU A 208 -10.06 5.54 -25.29
CA GLU A 208 -8.61 5.64 -25.38
C GLU A 208 -8.06 6.94 -24.79
N ALA A 209 -8.71 8.07 -25.05
CA ALA A 209 -8.27 9.36 -24.52
C ALA A 209 -8.36 9.40 -22.98
N LYS A 210 -9.45 8.88 -22.40
CA LYS A 210 -9.59 8.76 -20.95
C LYS A 210 -8.54 7.81 -20.37
N PHE A 211 -8.33 6.64 -20.97
CA PHE A 211 -7.29 5.71 -20.53
C PHE A 211 -5.89 6.35 -20.57
N ASN A 212 -5.52 6.97 -21.69
CA ASN A 212 -4.20 7.59 -21.86
C ASN A 212 -3.99 8.79 -20.93
N SER A 213 -5.05 9.49 -20.53
CA SER A 213 -4.95 10.61 -19.58
C SER A 213 -4.38 10.21 -18.21
N TYR A 214 -4.56 8.95 -17.78
CA TYR A 214 -4.03 8.43 -16.51
C TYR A 214 -2.51 8.30 -16.45
N PHE A 215 -1.81 8.48 -17.57
CA PHE A 215 -0.35 8.35 -17.63
C PHE A 215 0.37 9.68 -17.79
N LYS A 216 -0.39 10.80 -17.90
CA LYS A 216 0.19 12.15 -18.07
C LYS A 216 1.08 12.58 -16.91
N TRP A 217 0.85 12.07 -15.70
CA TRP A 217 1.73 12.32 -14.57
C TRP A 217 3.18 11.84 -14.82
N LYS A 218 3.40 10.80 -15.64
CA LYS A 218 4.74 10.25 -15.94
C LYS A 218 5.67 11.24 -16.63
N GLU A 219 5.10 12.26 -17.28
CA GLU A 219 5.84 13.34 -17.94
C GLU A 219 6.60 14.22 -16.93
N ASN A 220 6.06 14.34 -15.71
CA ASN A 220 6.55 15.25 -14.67
C ASN A 220 7.14 14.52 -13.46
N TYR A 221 6.87 13.22 -13.32
CA TYR A 221 7.27 12.44 -12.17
C TYR A 221 7.88 11.10 -12.56
N PHE A 222 8.61 10.49 -11.63
CA PHE A 222 9.11 9.12 -11.72
C PHE A 222 9.02 8.42 -10.36
N VAL A 223 9.11 7.10 -10.38
CA VAL A 223 8.98 6.25 -9.19
C VAL A 223 10.38 5.88 -8.69
N VAL A 224 10.58 5.99 -7.38
CA VAL A 224 11.75 5.44 -6.68
C VAL A 224 11.24 4.29 -5.82
N SER A 225 11.54 3.05 -6.21
CA SER A 225 11.21 1.86 -5.43
C SER A 225 12.25 1.62 -4.33
N LEU A 226 11.79 1.26 -3.12
CA LEU A 226 12.64 0.88 -1.97
C LEU A 226 13.84 1.83 -1.77
N PRO A 227 13.60 3.12 -1.41
CA PRO A 227 14.69 4.05 -1.11
C PRO A 227 15.59 3.48 -0.01
N SER A 228 16.90 3.66 -0.14
CA SER A 228 17.87 3.09 0.82
C SER A 228 17.67 3.67 2.22
N TYR A 229 17.17 2.85 3.15
CA TYR A 229 17.05 3.19 4.57
C TYR A 229 18.41 3.21 5.29
N PHE A 230 19.46 2.60 4.72
CA PHE A 230 20.77 2.56 5.35
C PHE A 230 21.37 3.95 5.54
N CYS A 231 21.15 4.88 4.61
CA CYS A 231 21.60 6.26 4.76
C CYS A 231 20.94 6.94 5.97
N VAL A 232 19.62 6.72 6.15
CA VAL A 232 18.87 7.26 7.29
C VAL A 232 19.44 6.73 8.62
N ILE A 233 19.75 5.44 8.68
CA ILE A 233 20.38 4.82 9.85
C ILE A 233 21.77 5.44 10.11
N CYS A 234 22.61 5.55 9.08
CA CYS A 234 23.95 6.13 9.19
C CYS A 234 23.90 7.58 9.69
N ASP A 235 22.99 8.39 9.15
CA ASP A 235 22.82 9.78 9.54
C ASP A 235 22.35 9.90 10.99
N LYS A 236 21.37 9.09 11.42
CA LYS A 236 20.91 9.06 12.82
C LYS A 236 22.02 8.65 13.79
N LEU A 237 22.79 7.61 13.46
CA LEU A 237 23.93 7.18 14.28
C LEU A 237 25.00 8.29 14.40
N ALA A 238 25.32 8.95 13.28
CA ALA A 238 26.30 10.04 13.26
C ALA A 238 25.83 11.28 14.04
N GLN A 239 24.52 11.56 14.05
CA GLN A 239 23.92 12.65 14.84
C GLN A 239 23.98 12.33 16.34
N GLU A 240 23.62 11.12 16.75
CA GLU A 240 23.71 10.73 18.17
C GLU A 240 25.14 10.77 18.70
N GLN A 241 26.13 10.32 17.91
CA GLN A 241 27.53 10.36 18.30
C GLN A 241 28.03 11.80 18.52
N ARG A 242 27.58 12.75 17.69
CA ARG A 242 27.84 14.19 17.85
C ARG A 242 27.15 14.79 19.08
N ASN A 243 25.94 14.35 19.41
CA ASN A 243 25.18 14.88 20.55
C ASN A 243 25.65 14.31 21.89
N GLN A 244 26.18 13.08 21.91
CA GLN A 244 26.82 12.49 23.10
C GLN A 244 28.09 13.25 23.51
N THR A 245 28.69 14.04 22.62
CA THR A 245 29.84 14.90 22.93
C THR A 245 29.44 16.21 23.62
N THR A 246 28.14 16.57 23.67
CA THR A 246 27.64 17.87 24.16
C THR A 246 26.61 17.81 25.28
N SER A 247 26.13 16.64 25.73
CA SER A 247 25.25 16.55 26.91
C SER A 247 25.19 15.16 27.55
N LYS A 248 25.64 15.06 28.81
CA LYS A 248 25.46 13.89 29.68
C LYS A 248 24.15 13.98 30.48
N THR A 249 22.99 14.03 29.83
CA THR A 249 21.74 13.52 30.44
C THR A 249 20.65 13.42 29.38
N SER A 250 20.43 12.23 28.83
CA SER A 250 19.16 11.92 28.19
C SER A 250 18.34 11.10 29.19
N GLN A 251 17.34 11.74 29.79
CA GLN A 251 16.30 11.03 30.53
C GLN A 251 15.65 10.02 29.60
N ILE A 252 15.66 8.74 30.00
CA ILE A 252 14.90 7.67 29.35
C ILE A 252 13.43 7.92 29.72
N THR A 253 12.75 8.76 28.95
CA THR A 253 11.30 8.94 29.05
C THR A 253 10.65 8.13 27.93
N GLU A 254 10.29 6.88 28.22
CA GLU A 254 8.89 6.44 28.27
C GLU A 254 8.78 4.91 28.31
N SER A 255 7.79 4.47 29.10
CA SER A 255 7.54 3.11 29.56
C SER A 255 7.43 2.05 28.45
N HIS A 256 7.57 0.77 28.83
CA HIS A 256 7.42 -0.42 27.97
C HIS A 256 6.10 -0.46 27.18
N LEU A 257 5.08 0.32 27.57
CA LEU A 257 3.80 0.45 26.88
C LEU A 257 3.87 1.32 25.61
N SER A 258 4.91 2.14 25.42
CA SER A 258 4.97 3.11 24.32
C SER A 258 4.93 2.43 22.95
N LEU A 259 5.73 1.39 22.72
CA LEU A 259 5.82 0.74 21.42
C LEU A 259 4.61 -0.14 21.09
N TYR A 260 4.11 -0.89 22.07
CA TYR A 260 2.87 -1.66 21.92
C TYR A 260 1.69 -0.76 21.58
N ASN A 261 1.51 0.34 22.34
CA ASN A 261 0.42 1.28 22.10
C ASN A 261 0.63 2.03 20.77
N TRP A 262 1.86 2.45 20.49
CA TRP A 262 2.20 3.08 19.21
C TRP A 262 1.82 2.18 18.05
N TRP A 263 2.07 0.87 18.12
CA TRP A 263 1.80 -0.06 17.01
C TRP A 263 0.35 -0.56 16.91
N PHE A 264 -0.35 -0.79 18.01
CA PHE A 264 -1.69 -1.41 17.97
C PHE A 264 -2.84 -0.49 18.38
N ASN A 265 -2.59 0.54 19.19
CA ASN A 265 -3.65 1.32 19.84
C ASN A 265 -3.64 2.81 19.47
N ASN A 266 -2.66 3.28 18.71
CA ASN A 266 -2.59 4.66 18.26
C ASN A 266 -3.72 4.94 17.23
N ALA A 267 -4.38 6.09 17.34
CA ALA A 267 -5.41 6.53 16.41
C ALA A 267 -4.90 6.64 14.95
N ASN A 268 -3.59 6.88 14.77
CA ASN A 268 -2.94 6.87 13.46
C ASN A 268 -2.76 5.45 12.87
N ASN A 269 -3.16 4.40 13.60
CA ASN A 269 -3.12 2.98 13.20
C ASN A 269 -4.50 2.36 13.09
N THR A 270 -5.44 3.08 12.51
CA THR A 270 -6.75 2.53 12.17
C THR A 270 -6.58 1.50 11.05
N CYS A 271 -6.72 0.23 11.42
CA CYS A 271 -6.90 -0.86 10.48
C CYS A 271 -8.37 -1.29 10.49
N THR A 272 -8.96 -1.40 9.32
CA THR A 272 -10.33 -1.87 9.14
C THR A 272 -10.38 -3.10 8.23
N SER A 273 -11.54 -3.74 8.20
CA SER A 273 -11.88 -4.79 7.25
C SER A 273 -12.99 -4.27 6.37
N TRP A 274 -12.90 -4.55 5.07
CA TRP A 274 -14.01 -4.23 4.19
C TRP A 274 -15.23 -5.07 4.57
N LYS A 275 -16.38 -4.42 4.48
CA LYS A 275 -17.68 -5.03 4.63
C LYS A 275 -18.41 -4.77 3.33
N SER A 276 -19.01 -5.82 2.76
CA SER A 276 -19.90 -5.63 1.63
C SER A 276 -20.98 -4.61 2.04
N PRO A 277 -21.24 -3.58 1.22
CA PRO A 277 -22.42 -2.76 1.42
C PRO A 277 -23.60 -3.72 1.51
N ALA A 278 -24.46 -3.53 2.51
CA ALA A 278 -25.51 -4.48 2.85
C ALA A 278 -26.27 -4.92 1.58
N THR A 279 -26.69 -6.19 1.56
CA THR A 279 -27.09 -7.01 0.39
C THR A 279 -27.74 -6.24 -0.75
N TRP A 280 -27.66 -6.73 -2.00
CA TRP A 280 -28.35 -6.15 -3.17
C TRP A 280 -29.76 -5.58 -2.91
N VAL A 281 -30.49 -6.11 -1.94
CA VAL A 281 -31.75 -5.57 -1.40
C VAL A 281 -31.61 -4.14 -0.85
N ASP A 282 -30.65 -3.86 0.02
CA ASP A 282 -30.45 -2.53 0.62
C ASP A 282 -29.99 -1.50 -0.41
N TYR A 283 -29.09 -1.89 -1.33
CA TYR A 283 -28.70 -1.04 -2.46
C TYR A 283 -29.86 -0.82 -3.44
N PHE A 284 -30.67 -1.83 -3.75
CA PHE A 284 -31.86 -1.67 -4.60
C PHE A 284 -32.91 -0.79 -3.93
N LEU A 285 -33.10 -0.90 -2.61
CA LEU A 285 -33.96 0.01 -1.83
C LEU A 285 -33.41 1.44 -1.85
N GLU A 286 -32.10 1.63 -1.68
CA GLU A 286 -31.48 2.97 -1.73
C GLU A 286 -31.54 3.59 -3.14
N VAL A 287 -31.37 2.78 -4.20
CA VAL A 287 -31.52 3.22 -5.60
C VAL A 287 -32.98 3.52 -5.93
N ILE A 288 -33.95 2.75 -5.42
CA ILE A 288 -35.37 3.05 -5.54
C ILE A 288 -35.69 4.37 -4.84
N ASP A 289 -35.22 4.57 -3.61
CA ASP A 289 -35.45 5.79 -2.84
C ASP A 289 -34.87 7.02 -3.55
N ARG A 290 -33.67 6.91 -4.14
CA ARG A 290 -33.08 7.97 -4.98
C ARG A 290 -33.77 8.15 -6.34
N GLY A 291 -34.39 7.10 -6.88
CA GLY A 291 -35.13 7.11 -8.15
C GLY A 291 -36.50 7.79 -8.05
N PHE A 292 -37.11 7.81 -6.86
CA PHE A 292 -38.39 8.49 -6.64
C PHE A 292 -38.29 10.03 -6.56
N GLU A 293 -37.10 10.60 -6.35
CA GLU A 293 -36.92 12.06 -6.38
C GLU A 293 -36.95 12.66 -7.79
N PHE A 294 -36.84 11.85 -8.86
CA PHE A 294 -36.84 12.32 -10.25
C PHE A 294 -38.18 12.16 -11.00
N ILE A 295 -39.21 11.55 -10.41
CA ILE A 295 -40.55 11.39 -11.01
C ILE A 295 -41.59 12.30 -10.31
N GLY A 296 -41.13 13.25 -9.49
CA GLY A 296 -41.96 14.16 -8.72
C GLY A 296 -41.67 15.64 -8.97
N LYS A 297 -41.43 16.07 -10.22
CA LYS A 297 -41.55 17.48 -10.65
C LYS A 297 -41.98 17.57 -12.11
#